data_AF-A0A642VAP1-F1
#
_entry.id   AF-A0A642VAP1-F1
#
_cell.length_a   1.000
_cell.length_b   1.000
_cell.length_c   1.000
_cell.angle_alpha   90.00
_cell.angle_beta   90.00
_cell.angle_gamma   90.00
#
_symmetry.space_group_name_H-M   'P 1'
#
loop_
_entity.id
_entity.type
_entity.pdbx_description
1 polymer ?
#
loop_
_entity_poly.entity_id
_entity_poly.type
_entity_poly.pdbx_seq_one_letter_code
_entity_poly.pdbx_strand_id
1 'polypeptide(L)' 'MGQVLSQPIVEKASSQGEDERLVYGLSSMQGWRLSMEDAHASVLDLKTHDKKESTPEDRVSFFGVYDGHGGE' A
#
# COMPACT_ATOMS: atom_id res chain seq x y z
N MET A 1 25.93 -16.38 -4.71
CA MET A 1 25.57 -14.95 -4.72
C MET A 1 24.09 -14.87 -5.03
N GLY A 2 23.32 -14.10 -4.25
CA GLY A 2 21.86 -14.01 -4.41
C GLY A 2 21.45 -13.55 -5.80
N GLN A 3 20.34 -14.08 -6.29
CA GLN A 3 19.81 -13.80 -7.62
C GLN A 3 19.22 -12.37 -7.64
N VAL A 4 19.78 -11.49 -8.47
CA VAL A 4 19.34 -10.09 -8.63
C VAL A 4 19.26 -9.76 -10.11
N LEU A 5 18.46 -8.74 -10.47
CA LEU A 5 18.38 -8.25 -11.84
C LEU A 5 19.69 -7.59 -12.28
N SER A 6 19.93 -7.55 -13.59
CA SER A 6 21.08 -6.84 -14.17
C SER A 6 20.95 -5.31 -14.08
N GLN A 7 19.71 -4.81 -13.98
CA GLN A 7 19.37 -3.40 -13.78
C GLN A 7 18.12 -3.31 -12.88
N PRO A 8 17.95 -2.22 -12.11
CA PRO A 8 16.80 -2.09 -11.24
C PRO A 8 15.55 -1.72 -12.04
N ILE A 9 14.40 -2.25 -11.61
CA ILE A 9 13.09 -1.72 -12.02
C ILE A 9 12.84 -0.46 -11.20
N VAL A 10 12.87 0.69 -11.88
CA VAL A 10 12.75 2.02 -11.26
C VAL A 10 11.34 2.61 -11.34
N GLU A 11 10.42 1.92 -12.00
CA GLU A 11 9.02 2.34 -12.10
C GLU A 11 8.39 2.45 -10.70
N LYS A 12 7.63 3.52 -10.51
CA LYS A 12 6.98 3.85 -9.24
C LYS A 12 5.49 3.58 -9.33
N ALA A 13 5.01 2.58 -8.60
CA ALA A 13 3.59 2.40 -8.37
C ALA A 13 3.17 3.35 -7.25
N SER A 14 2.59 4.50 -7.62
CA SER A 14 2.21 5.54 -6.66
C SER A 14 0.70 5.62 -6.53
N SER A 15 0.21 5.82 -5.31
CA SER A 15 -1.20 6.02 -5.01
C SER A 15 -1.35 7.16 -4.00
N GLN A 16 -2.48 7.82 -4.04
CA GLN A 16 -2.84 8.87 -3.09
C GLN A 16 -4.34 8.85 -2.84
N GLY A 17 -4.76 9.49 -1.76
CA GLY A 17 -6.16 9.72 -1.47
C GLY A 17 -6.32 10.64 -0.28
N GLU A 18 -7.54 11.13 -0.11
CA GLU A 18 -7.90 12.03 0.97
C GLU A 18 -9.35 11.83 1.38
N ASP A 19 -9.66 12.23 2.61
CA ASP A 19 -11.00 12.47 3.10
C ASP A 19 -11.02 13.73 3.98
N GLU A 20 -12.15 13.97 4.65
CA GLU A 20 -12.33 15.14 5.52
C GLU A 20 -11.34 15.20 6.71
N ARG A 21 -10.66 14.10 7.04
CA ARG A 21 -9.76 13.97 8.20
C ARG A 21 -8.30 13.80 7.82
N LEU A 22 -8.00 13.10 6.74
CA LEU A 22 -6.66 12.64 6.39
C LEU A 22 -6.38 12.81 4.90
N VAL A 23 -5.11 13.08 4.60
CA VAL A 23 -4.54 12.96 3.25
C VAL A 23 -3.38 11.97 3.31
N TYR A 24 -3.27 11.11 2.30
CA TYR A 24 -2.15 10.16 2.18
C TYR A 24 -1.58 10.13 0.76
N GLY A 25 -0.31 9.78 0.70
CA GLY A 25 0.39 9.41 -0.52
C GLY A 25 1.34 8.26 -0.23
N LEU A 26 1.50 7.36 -1.18
CA LEU A 26 2.41 6.23 -1.10
C LEU A 26 3.03 5.94 -2.47
N SER A 27 4.19 5.30 -2.46
CA SER A 27 4.84 4.81 -3.66
C SER A 27 5.65 3.56 -3.34
N SER A 28 5.61 2.57 -4.23
CA SER A 28 6.42 1.37 -4.14
C SER A 28 7.26 1.15 -5.40
N MET A 29 8.37 0.43 -5.27
CA MET A 29 9.32 0.15 -6.35
C MET A 29 10.06 -1.15 -6.08
N GLN A 30 10.13 -2.03 -7.07
CA GLN A 30 10.80 -3.33 -6.96
C GLN A 30 12.33 -3.23 -6.82
N GLY A 31 12.95 -2.29 -7.53
CA GLY A 31 14.41 -2.14 -7.51
C GLY A 31 15.11 -3.36 -8.12
N TRP A 32 16.09 -3.91 -7.40
CA TRP A 32 17.00 -4.95 -7.90
C TRP A 32 16.51 -6.39 -7.69
N ARG A 33 15.41 -6.58 -6.96
CA ARG A 33 14.83 -7.90 -6.68
C ARG A 33 14.22 -8.47 -7.96
N LEU A 34 14.14 -9.80 -8.06
CA LEU A 34 13.52 -10.48 -9.21
C LEU A 34 12.00 -10.30 -9.24
N SER A 35 11.37 -10.35 -8.08
CA SER A 35 9.94 -10.17 -7.84
C SER A 35 9.71 -8.97 -6.90
N MET A 36 8.53 -8.36 -7.00
CA MET A 36 8.04 -7.38 -6.05
C MET A 36 7.15 -8.10 -5.03
N GLU A 37 7.67 -8.34 -3.83
CA GLU A 37 6.96 -9.05 -2.76
C GLU A 37 6.30 -8.09 -1.75
N ASP A 38 6.65 -6.80 -1.79
CA ASP A 38 5.99 -5.81 -0.92
C ASP A 38 4.54 -5.58 -1.37
N ALA A 39 3.66 -5.45 -0.38
CA ALA A 39 2.28 -5.02 -0.56
C ALA A 39 1.94 -3.89 0.41
N HIS A 40 0.82 -3.21 0.16
CA HIS A 40 0.32 -2.17 1.07
C HIS A 40 -1.21 -2.15 1.11
N ALA A 41 -1.75 -1.55 2.18
CA ALA A 41 -3.16 -1.22 2.31
C ALA A 41 -3.28 0.27 2.68
N SER A 42 -4.17 0.99 1.99
CA SER A 42 -4.46 2.40 2.24
C SER A 42 -5.97 2.64 2.22
N VAL A 43 -6.62 2.30 3.33
CA VAL A 43 -8.09 2.31 3.48
C VAL A 43 -8.50 3.46 4.39
N LEU A 44 -9.21 4.46 3.86
CA LEU A 44 -9.65 5.61 4.65
C LEU A 44 -10.85 5.30 5.56
N ASP A 45 -11.69 4.34 5.16
CA ASP A 45 -12.82 3.86 5.95
C ASP A 45 -12.92 2.33 5.93
N LEU A 46 -12.45 1.69 7.01
CA LEU A 46 -12.44 0.25 7.19
C LEU A 46 -13.82 -0.32 7.55
N LYS A 47 -14.75 0.49 8.08
CA LYS A 47 -16.03 0.03 8.66
C LYS A 47 -17.20 -0.01 7.67
N THR A 48 -16.94 0.16 6.37
CA THR A 48 -17.98 0.27 5.32
C THR A 48 -18.84 -0.98 5.12
N HIS A 49 -18.45 -2.14 5.68
CA HIS A 49 -19.19 -3.39 5.55
C HIS A 49 -20.60 -3.37 6.18
N ASP A 50 -20.88 -2.47 7.12
CA ASP A 50 -22.18 -2.41 7.82
C ASP A 50 -23.28 -1.60 7.09
N LYS A 51 -23.08 -1.22 5.82
CA LYS A 51 -24.05 -0.54 4.93
C LYS A 51 -24.64 0.79 5.44
N LYS A 52 -24.20 1.31 6.58
CA LYS A 52 -24.44 2.70 6.97
C LYS A 52 -23.20 3.51 6.63
N GLU A 53 -23.39 4.64 5.94
CA GLU A 53 -22.31 5.60 5.77
C GLU A 53 -21.78 6.00 7.14
N SER A 54 -20.48 5.83 7.34
CA SER A 54 -19.78 6.23 8.54
C SER A 54 -19.74 7.75 8.60
N THR A 55 -20.03 8.31 9.78
CA THR A 55 -19.73 9.72 10.02
C THR A 55 -18.21 9.91 10.09
N PRO A 56 -17.68 11.11 9.80
CA PRO A 56 -16.26 11.37 9.92
C PRO A 56 -15.68 10.99 11.30
N GLU A 57 -16.47 11.09 12.36
CA GLU A 57 -16.06 10.74 13.74
C GLU A 57 -15.94 9.22 13.96
N ASP A 58 -16.79 8.42 13.31
CA ASP A 58 -16.84 6.96 13.45
C ASP A 58 -15.83 6.22 12.57
N ARG A 59 -15.27 6.91 11.57
CA ARG A 59 -14.34 6.37 10.58
C ARG A 59 -13.05 5.88 11.23
N VAL A 60 -12.68 4.66 10.84
CA VAL A 60 -11.39 4.05 11.17
C VAL A 60 -10.61 3.90 9.88
N SER A 61 -9.52 4.63 9.78
CA SER A 61 -8.58 4.51 8.67
C SER A 61 -7.52 3.46 9.00
N PHE A 62 -7.13 2.67 8.01
CA PHE A 62 -6.16 1.60 8.13
C PHE A 62 -5.08 1.76 7.05
N PHE A 63 -3.84 1.81 7.51
CA PHE A 63 -2.65 1.86 6.66
C PHE A 63 -1.70 0.75 7.09
N GLY A 64 -1.21 -0.03 6.12
CA GLY A 64 -0.29 -1.13 6.34
C GLY A 64 0.72 -1.24 5.21
N VAL A 65 1.96 -1.54 5.56
CA VAL A 65 3.03 -1.92 4.61
C VAL A 65 3.49 -3.30 5.01
N TYR A 66 3.56 -4.19 4.03
CA TYR A 66 3.90 -5.59 4.20
C TYR A 66 5.16 -5.89 3.41
N ASP A 67 6.22 -6.28 4.08
CA ASP A 67 7.50 -6.67 3.48
C ASP A 67 7.51 -8.19 3.30
N GLY A 68 7.17 -8.62 2.07
CA GLY A 68 7.08 -10.03 1.73
C GLY A 68 8.45 -10.71 1.71
N HIS A 69 8.51 -11.94 2.21
CA HIS A 69 9.74 -12.73 2.24
C HIS A 69 9.46 -14.19 1.88
N GLY A 70 10.09 -14.65 0.81
CA GLY A 70 10.04 -16.06 0.41
C GLY A 70 8.78 -16.43 -0.37
N GLY A 71 8.19 -15.45 -1.06
CA GLY A 71 7.23 -15.73 -2.14
C GLY A 71 7.91 -16.45 -3.31
N GLU A 72 7.11 -17.12 -4.15
CA GLU A 72 7.56 -17.58 -5.47
C GLU A 72 7.60 -16.44 -6.49
#